data_AF-A0A9I9DYN1-F1
#
_entry.id   AF-A0A9I9DYN1-F1
#
_cell.length_a   1.000
_cell.length_b   1.000
_cell.length_c   1.000
_cell.angle_alpha   90.00
_cell.angle_beta   90.00
_cell.angle_gamma   90.00
#
_symmetry.space_group_name_H-M   'P 1'
#
loop_
_entity.id
_entity.type
_entity.pdbx_description
1 polymer ?
#
loop_
_entity_poly.entity_id
_entity_poly.type
_entity_poly.pdbx_seq_one_letter_code
_entity_poly.pdbx_strand_id
1 'polypeptide(L)'
;MEEEFQGRATELQLQCYSARIMSPEIVEIGDESKTIISSRDGGATDVYVAVGKDDIDVLKWALDHAVSPGCCVFLLHVFPPLTYIPTPVGRLARSQLSQEQLRVYINEENNRRRNLLQKYIRLCTDAKVTVDTLLLEGNTTAKAILQLIPVLNITNLVIGTKKPLSTKFGAFIFFNPFLGVYFLQIPI
;
A
#
# COMPACT_ATOMS: atom_id res chain seq x y z
N MET A 1 9.73 7.91 -37.01
CA MET A 1 9.17 6.57 -36.70
C MET A 1 9.75 6.19 -35.34
N GLU A 2 9.25 6.82 -34.28
CA GLU A 2 9.77 6.72 -32.90
C GLU A 2 8.61 6.96 -31.92
N GLU A 3 7.69 6.00 -31.76
CA GLU A 3 6.57 6.11 -30.79
C GLU A 3 6.14 4.77 -30.14
N GLU A 4 7.00 3.75 -30.06
CA GLU A 4 6.59 2.43 -29.50
C GLU A 4 7.25 2.02 -28.17
N PHE A 5 8.17 2.80 -27.60
CA PHE A 5 8.96 2.33 -26.45
C PHE A 5 8.37 2.69 -25.07
N GLN A 6 7.48 3.68 -24.98
CA GLN A 6 6.98 4.19 -23.70
C GLN A 6 5.81 3.36 -23.13
N GLY A 7 4.97 2.74 -23.98
CA GLY A 7 3.76 2.02 -23.56
C GLY A 7 4.01 0.67 -22.86
N ARG A 8 5.09 -0.03 -23.23
CA ARG A 8 5.39 -1.38 -22.68
C ARG A 8 5.87 -1.34 -21.23
N ALA A 9 6.63 -0.31 -20.85
CA ALA A 9 7.13 -0.18 -19.48
C ALA A 9 6.00 0.05 -18.49
N THR A 10 5.02 0.89 -18.84
CA THR A 10 3.85 1.19 -18.00
C THR A 10 2.92 -0.01 -17.86
N GLU A 11 2.73 -0.79 -18.94
CA GLU A 11 1.88 -1.97 -18.94
C GLU A 11 2.47 -3.11 -18.09
N LEU A 12 3.76 -3.40 -18.23
CA LEU A 12 4.45 -4.38 -17.37
C LEU A 12 4.42 -3.97 -15.90
N GLN A 13 4.47 -2.67 -15.62
CA GLN A 13 4.45 -2.13 -14.26
C GLN A 13 3.05 -2.22 -13.65
N LEU A 14 1.99 -1.92 -14.41
CA LEU A 14 0.59 -2.17 -14.03
C LEU A 14 0.32 -3.66 -13.81
N GLN A 15 0.90 -4.53 -14.64
CA GLN A 15 0.78 -5.98 -14.51
C GLN A 15 1.50 -6.50 -13.26
N CYS A 16 2.67 -5.96 -12.91
CA CYS A 16 3.37 -6.23 -11.66
C CYS A 16 2.61 -5.71 -10.43
N TYR A 17 1.93 -4.56 -10.54
CA TYR A 17 1.07 -4.03 -9.49
C TYR A 17 -0.18 -4.89 -9.30
N SER A 18 -0.85 -5.27 -10.40
CA SER A 18 -2.01 -6.17 -10.37
C SER A 18 -1.65 -7.53 -9.80
N ALA A 19 -0.47 -8.08 -10.12
CA ALA A 19 0.00 -9.35 -9.59
C ALA A 19 0.33 -9.32 -8.08
N ARG A 20 0.44 -8.12 -7.47
CA ARG A 20 0.72 -7.92 -6.04
C ARG A 20 -0.49 -7.49 -5.22
N ILE A 21 -1.65 -7.26 -5.85
CA ILE A 21 -2.90 -7.04 -5.12
C ILE A 21 -3.27 -8.36 -4.46
N MET A 22 -3.15 -8.41 -3.12
CA MET A 22 -3.58 -9.57 -2.36
C MET A 22 -5.10 -9.55 -2.26
N SER A 23 -5.78 -10.37 -3.06
CA SER A 23 -7.22 -10.61 -2.89
C SER A 23 -7.50 -11.31 -1.55
N PRO A 24 -8.54 -10.90 -0.81
CA PRO A 24 -9.03 -11.69 0.31
C PRO A 24 -9.82 -12.89 -0.22
N GLU A 25 -9.29 -14.09 0.01
CA GLU A 25 -9.94 -15.41 -0.04
C GLU A 25 -10.55 -15.88 -1.39
N ILE A 26 -10.04 -17.02 -1.90
CA ILE A 26 -10.42 -17.59 -3.20
C ILE A 26 -11.70 -18.43 -3.04
N VAL A 27 -12.74 -18.10 -3.80
CA VAL A 27 -13.71 -19.07 -4.30
C VAL A 27 -13.45 -19.24 -5.79
N GLU A 28 -13.07 -20.46 -6.21
CA GLU A 28 -12.93 -20.78 -7.63
C GLU A 28 -14.30 -20.71 -8.32
N ILE A 29 -14.37 -20.05 -9.48
CA ILE A 29 -14.96 -20.54 -10.74
C ILE A 29 -14.75 -19.47 -11.83
N GLY A 30 -14.26 -19.90 -12.99
CA GLY A 30 -14.52 -19.30 -14.30
C GLY A 30 -13.54 -18.21 -14.76
N ASP A 31 -12.78 -18.51 -15.82
CA ASP A 31 -11.96 -17.56 -16.56
C ASP A 31 -12.72 -16.29 -16.95
N GLU A 32 -12.39 -15.18 -16.33
CA GLU A 32 -12.40 -13.86 -16.97
C GLU A 32 -11.29 -13.01 -16.33
N SER A 33 -10.38 -12.51 -17.17
CA SER A 33 -9.36 -11.54 -16.75
C SER A 33 -10.05 -10.24 -16.35
N LYS A 34 -10.50 -10.16 -15.10
CA LYS A 34 -11.09 -8.96 -14.53
C LYS A 34 -9.96 -8.02 -14.19
N THR A 35 -9.65 -7.11 -15.12
CA THR A 35 -8.91 -5.89 -14.82
C THR A 35 -9.63 -5.19 -13.67
N ILE A 36 -9.09 -5.28 -12.45
CA ILE A 36 -9.62 -4.55 -11.30
C ILE A 36 -9.15 -3.09 -11.44
N ILE A 37 -9.74 -2.41 -12.41
CA ILE A 37 -9.93 -0.98 -12.35
C ILE A 37 -11.43 -0.87 -12.17
N SER A 38 -11.87 -0.89 -10.92
CA SER A 38 -13.29 -0.81 -10.60
C SER A 38 -13.79 0.54 -11.09
N SER A 39 -14.39 0.58 -12.29
CA SER A 39 -15.26 1.68 -12.71
C SER A 39 -16.52 1.60 -11.85
N ARG A 40 -16.41 2.01 -10.59
CA ARG A 40 -17.57 2.23 -9.74
C ARG A 40 -18.14 3.57 -10.16
N ASP A 41 -19.16 3.49 -11.01
CA ASP A 41 -20.06 4.58 -11.35
C ASP A 41 -20.96 4.88 -10.13
N GLY A 42 -20.37 5.55 -9.16
CA GLY A 42 -21.05 6.04 -7.97
C GLY A 42 -20.09 7.00 -7.29
N GLY A 43 -20.51 8.25 -7.06
CA GLY A 43 -19.67 9.39 -6.65
C GLY A 43 -18.95 9.27 -5.29
N ALA A 44 -18.71 8.07 -4.78
CA ALA A 44 -17.89 7.77 -3.62
C ALA A 44 -16.41 7.70 -4.05
N THR A 45 -15.60 8.63 -3.57
CA THR A 45 -14.18 8.66 -3.88
C THR A 45 -13.40 7.70 -3.00
N ASP A 46 -12.66 6.77 -3.61
CA ASP A 46 -11.83 5.82 -2.86
C ASP A 46 -10.72 6.50 -2.05
N VAL A 47 -10.34 5.89 -0.93
CA VAL A 47 -9.38 6.43 0.03
C VAL A 47 -8.15 5.53 0.12
N TYR A 48 -6.98 6.12 -0.10
CA TYR A 48 -5.69 5.42 -0.02
C TYR A 48 -5.03 5.72 1.33
N VAL A 49 -4.61 4.69 2.07
CA VAL A 49 -4.02 4.86 3.40
C VAL A 49 -2.64 4.22 3.42
N ALA A 50 -1.60 5.00 3.67
CA ALA A 50 -0.24 4.50 3.84
C ALA A 50 -0.07 3.85 5.22
N VAL A 51 0.26 2.56 5.24
CA VAL A 51 0.38 1.76 6.47
C VAL A 51 1.74 1.07 6.60
N GLY A 52 2.31 1.15 7.79
CA GLY A 52 3.54 0.48 8.22
C GLY A 52 3.34 -0.36 9.47
N LYS A 53 4.40 -0.51 10.27
CA LYS A 53 4.40 -1.40 11.45
C LYS A 53 3.47 -0.89 12.58
N ASP A 54 3.44 0.42 12.79
CA ASP A 54 2.83 1.05 13.96
C ASP A 54 1.96 2.24 13.51
N ASP A 55 1.04 1.98 12.58
CA ASP A 55 0.20 3.01 11.94
C ASP A 55 -1.30 2.67 12.07
N ILE A 56 -1.67 1.94 13.13
CA ILE A 56 -3.07 1.59 13.44
C ILE A 56 -3.92 2.85 13.62
N ASP A 57 -3.39 3.86 14.31
CA ASP A 57 -4.11 5.11 14.56
C ASP A 57 -4.37 5.90 13.27
N VAL A 58 -3.50 5.72 12.26
CA VAL A 58 -3.68 6.30 10.93
C VAL A 58 -4.91 5.71 10.25
N LEU A 59 -5.04 4.38 10.27
CA LEU A 59 -6.18 3.71 9.67
C LEU A 59 -7.48 4.04 10.41
N LYS A 60 -7.47 4.00 11.76
CA LYS A 60 -8.66 4.36 12.56
C LYS A 60 -9.15 5.75 12.22
N TRP A 61 -8.24 6.71 12.21
CA TRP A 61 -8.61 8.08 11.90
C TRP A 61 -9.18 8.20 10.46
N ALA A 62 -8.60 7.50 9.48
CA ALA A 62 -9.12 7.46 8.12
C ALA A 62 -10.53 6.87 8.05
N LEU A 63 -10.80 5.77 8.76
CA LEU A 63 -12.12 5.15 8.84
C LEU A 63 -13.16 6.10 9.46
N ASP A 64 -12.77 6.86 10.48
CA ASP A 64 -13.68 7.76 11.20
C ASP A 64 -13.99 9.07 10.44
N HIS A 65 -13.07 9.55 9.58
CA HIS A 65 -13.15 10.91 9.03
C HIS A 65 -13.01 11.02 7.51
N ALA A 66 -12.37 10.05 6.85
CA ALA A 66 -12.06 10.12 5.43
C ALA A 66 -12.94 9.18 4.59
N VAL A 67 -13.42 8.09 5.19
CA VAL A 67 -14.24 7.09 4.50
C VAL A 67 -15.70 7.52 4.51
N SER A 68 -16.30 7.52 3.33
CA SER A 68 -17.75 7.69 3.16
C SER A 68 -18.42 6.36 2.78
N PRO A 69 -19.73 6.19 3.03
CA PRO A 69 -20.45 5.00 2.61
C PRO A 69 -20.28 4.73 1.11
N GLY A 70 -19.89 3.50 0.76
CA GLY A 70 -19.67 3.09 -0.63
C GLY A 70 -18.23 3.23 -1.13
N CYS A 71 -17.35 3.94 -0.42
CA CYS A 71 -15.92 4.04 -0.75
C CYS A 71 -15.19 2.70 -0.53
N CYS A 72 -14.16 2.43 -1.34
CA CYS A 72 -13.14 1.43 -1.06
C CYS A 72 -11.94 2.07 -0.35
N VAL A 73 -11.35 1.36 0.62
CA VAL A 73 -10.09 1.72 1.26
C VAL A 73 -8.95 0.90 0.66
N PHE A 74 -7.95 1.58 0.11
CA PHE A 74 -6.74 0.95 -0.40
C PHE A 74 -5.60 1.09 0.62
N LEU A 75 -5.19 -0.02 1.22
CA LEU A 75 -4.03 -0.08 2.11
C LEU A 75 -2.73 -0.08 1.29
N LEU A 76 -2.01 1.03 1.31
CA LEU A 76 -0.70 1.18 0.68
C LEU A 76 0.41 0.76 1.65
N HIS A 77 1.08 -0.35 1.38
CA HIS A 77 2.25 -0.77 2.16
C HIS A 77 3.51 -0.78 1.31
N VAL A 78 4.48 0.05 1.70
CA VAL A 78 5.79 0.10 1.06
C VAL A 78 6.76 -0.81 1.81
N PHE A 79 7.38 -1.74 1.10
CA PHE A 79 8.40 -2.64 1.64
C PHE A 79 9.73 -2.48 0.91
N PRO A 80 10.87 -2.60 1.62
CA PRO A 80 12.17 -2.46 1.00
C PRO A 80 12.50 -3.65 0.08
N PRO A 81 13.28 -3.43 -0.98
CA PRO A 81 13.81 -4.51 -1.80
C PRO A 81 14.68 -5.48 -0.99
N LEU A 82 14.52 -6.78 -1.23
CA LEU A 82 15.26 -7.84 -0.53
C LEU A 82 16.67 -8.02 -1.13
N THR A 83 17.53 -7.02 -0.95
CA THR A 83 18.92 -7.00 -1.45
C THR A 83 19.91 -7.63 -0.46
N TYR A 84 19.64 -7.51 0.84
CA TYR A 84 20.49 -8.03 1.92
C TYR A 84 19.64 -8.67 3.01
N ILE A 85 20.13 -9.76 3.59
CA ILE A 85 19.57 -10.39 4.78
C ILE A 85 20.33 -9.86 6.01
N PRO A 86 19.64 -9.25 7.00
CA PRO A 86 20.25 -8.98 8.29
C PRO A 86 20.51 -10.30 9.02
N THR A 87 21.76 -10.51 9.44
CA THR A 87 22.18 -11.65 10.26
C THR A 87 22.78 -11.13 11.57
N PRO A 88 22.85 -11.94 12.65
CA PRO A 88 23.45 -11.51 13.92
C PRO A 88 24.89 -11.00 13.79
N VAL A 89 25.60 -11.42 12.75
CA VAL A 89 27.01 -11.07 12.47
C VAL A 89 27.17 -10.03 11.35
N GLY A 90 26.09 -9.46 10.83
CA GLY A 90 26.17 -8.40 9.82
C GLY A 90 25.07 -8.46 8.76
N ARG A 91 25.42 -8.20 7.51
CA ARG A 91 24.49 -8.23 6.37
C ARG A 91 25.03 -9.18 5.32
N LEU A 92 24.21 -10.13 4.92
CA LEU A 92 24.55 -11.12 3.91
C LEU A 92 23.90 -10.72 2.59
N ALA A 93 24.70 -10.62 1.52
CA ALA A 93 24.16 -10.28 0.21
C ALA A 93 23.35 -11.45 -0.35
N ARG A 94 22.31 -11.13 -1.12
CA ARG A 94 21.46 -12.14 -1.77
C ARG A 94 22.25 -13.16 -2.61
N SER A 95 23.33 -12.72 -3.25
CA SER A 95 24.21 -13.57 -4.08
C SER A 95 25.03 -14.58 -3.28
N GLN A 96 25.16 -14.39 -1.97
CA GLN A 96 25.96 -15.26 -1.10
C GLN A 96 25.14 -16.41 -0.48
N LEU A 97 23.87 -16.51 -0.83
CA LEU A 97 22.92 -17.48 -0.27
C LEU A 97 22.68 -18.65 -1.21
N SER A 98 22.38 -19.82 -0.63
CA SER A 98 21.78 -20.90 -1.39
C SER A 98 20.34 -20.53 -1.81
N GLN A 99 19.86 -21.14 -2.89
CA GLN A 99 18.48 -20.94 -3.36
C GLN A 99 17.45 -21.30 -2.29
N GLU A 100 17.73 -22.32 -1.48
CA GLU A 100 16.82 -22.76 -0.41
C GLU A 100 16.75 -21.75 0.73
N GLN A 101 17.90 -21.27 1.22
CA GLN A 101 17.97 -20.24 2.26
C GLN A 101 17.25 -18.96 1.82
N LEU A 102 17.45 -18.58 0.56
CA LEU A 102 16.81 -17.41 -0.02
C LEU A 102 15.28 -17.57 -0.10
N ARG A 103 14.79 -18.75 -0.51
CA ARG A 103 13.35 -19.03 -0.54
C ARG A 103 12.71 -18.96 0.84
N VAL A 104 13.36 -19.55 1.85
CA VAL A 104 12.89 -19.51 3.24
C VAL A 104 12.77 -18.07 3.72
N TYR A 105 13.81 -17.26 3.50
CA TYR A 105 13.80 -15.85 3.93
C TYR A 105 12.72 -15.02 3.22
N ILE A 106 12.58 -15.15 1.90
CA ILE A 106 11.53 -14.45 1.14
C ILE A 106 10.15 -14.82 1.66
N ASN A 107 9.92 -16.11 1.94
CA ASN A 107 8.67 -16.58 2.50
C ASN A 107 8.42 -16.01 3.90
N GLU A 108 9.44 -15.95 4.75
CA GLU A 108 9.34 -15.38 6.08
C GLU A 108 8.97 -13.88 6.04
N GLU A 109 9.63 -13.10 5.17
CA GLU A 109 9.32 -11.68 5.00
C GLU A 109 7.92 -11.46 4.40
N ASN A 110 7.51 -12.31 3.45
CA ASN A 110 6.14 -12.29 2.95
C ASN A 110 5.14 -12.62 4.06
N ASN A 111 5.42 -13.60 4.92
CA ASN A 111 4.57 -13.94 6.06
C ASN A 111 4.46 -12.79 7.06
N ARG A 112 5.57 -12.13 7.39
CA ARG A 112 5.55 -10.93 8.24
C ARG A 112 4.67 -9.84 7.64
N ARG A 113 4.82 -9.56 6.34
CA ARG A 113 4.01 -8.57 5.63
C ARG A 113 2.53 -8.93 5.65
N ARG A 114 2.18 -10.18 5.35
CA ARG A 114 0.80 -10.67 5.40
C ARG A 114 0.21 -10.51 6.81
N ASN A 115 0.92 -10.94 7.84
CA ASN A 115 0.47 -10.82 9.23
C ASN A 115 0.26 -9.37 9.67
N LEU A 116 1.10 -8.44 9.20
CA LEU A 116 0.94 -7.01 9.44
C LEU A 116 -0.34 -6.48 8.77
N LEU A 117 -0.51 -6.75 7.48
CA LEU A 117 -1.66 -6.27 6.69
C LEU A 117 -2.99 -6.85 7.14
N GLN A 118 -3.01 -8.11 7.54
CA GLN A 118 -4.20 -8.77 8.07
C GLN A 118 -4.79 -8.05 9.28
N LYS A 119 -3.96 -7.38 10.11
CA LYS A 119 -4.46 -6.56 11.22
C LYS A 119 -5.27 -5.36 10.72
N TYR A 120 -4.79 -4.70 9.67
CA TYR A 120 -5.45 -3.54 9.07
C TYR A 120 -6.72 -3.95 8.30
N ILE A 121 -6.65 -5.05 7.54
CA ILE A 121 -7.82 -5.61 6.83
C ILE A 121 -8.96 -5.88 7.82
N ARG A 122 -8.66 -6.54 8.96
CA ARG A 122 -9.65 -6.80 10.01
C ARG A 122 -10.31 -5.52 10.53
N LEU A 123 -9.56 -4.46 10.76
CA LEU A 123 -10.12 -3.17 11.19
C LEU A 123 -11.09 -2.59 10.16
N CYS A 124 -10.78 -2.68 8.86
CA CYS A 124 -11.70 -2.25 7.80
C CYS A 124 -12.94 -3.14 7.73
N THR A 125 -12.77 -4.46 7.84
CA THR A 125 -13.88 -5.43 7.84
C THR A 125 -14.83 -5.20 9.02
N ASP A 126 -14.29 -4.98 10.22
CA ASP A 126 -15.08 -4.66 11.42
C ASP A 126 -15.86 -3.35 11.25
N ALA A 127 -15.28 -2.37 10.56
CA ALA A 127 -15.94 -1.12 10.18
C ALA A 127 -16.91 -1.26 8.99
N LYS A 128 -17.06 -2.46 8.42
CA LYS A 128 -17.90 -2.76 7.23
C LYS A 128 -17.51 -1.97 5.98
N VAL A 129 -16.21 -1.71 5.83
CA VAL A 129 -15.64 -0.97 4.69
C VAL A 129 -14.98 -1.96 3.73
N THR A 130 -15.21 -1.78 2.42
CA THR A 130 -14.49 -2.55 1.39
C THR A 130 -13.01 -2.19 1.44
N VAL A 131 -12.13 -3.20 1.47
CA VAL A 131 -10.69 -2.99 1.59
C VAL A 131 -9.93 -3.78 0.54
N ASP A 132 -8.98 -3.10 -0.11
CA ASP A 132 -7.99 -3.69 -1.00
C ASP A 132 -6.59 -3.32 -0.53
N THR A 133 -5.58 -4.09 -0.96
CA THR A 133 -4.19 -3.90 -0.53
C THR A 133 -3.27 -3.72 -1.72
N LEU A 134 -2.43 -2.68 -1.67
CA LEU A 134 -1.41 -2.39 -2.66
C LEU A 134 -0.02 -2.46 -2.04
N LEU A 135 0.80 -3.39 -2.55
CA LEU A 135 2.15 -3.64 -2.08
C LEU A 135 3.17 -2.98 -3.00
N LEU A 136 3.87 -1.97 -2.49
CA LEU A 136 4.85 -1.20 -3.24
C LEU A 136 6.26 -1.59 -2.78
N GLU A 137 7.14 -1.92 -3.73
CA GLU A 137 8.55 -2.13 -3.41
C GLU A 137 9.32 -0.84 -3.62
N GLY A 138 10.03 -0.38 -2.59
CA GLY A 138 10.75 0.89 -2.66
C GLY A 138 11.65 1.15 -1.47
N ASN A 139 12.71 1.92 -1.69
CA ASN A 139 13.66 2.28 -0.64
C ASN A 139 13.09 3.30 0.35
N THR A 140 12.19 4.17 -0.11
CA THR A 140 11.53 5.17 0.75
C THR A 140 10.03 5.20 0.46
N THR A 141 9.24 5.25 1.53
CA THR A 141 7.77 5.27 1.46
C THR A 141 7.26 6.44 0.63
N ALA A 142 7.77 7.64 0.91
CA ALA A 142 7.36 8.86 0.21
C ALA A 142 7.59 8.78 -1.30
N LYS A 143 8.77 8.32 -1.74
CA LYS A 143 9.09 8.23 -3.17
C LYS A 143 8.20 7.21 -3.88
N ALA A 144 8.03 6.03 -3.29
CA ALA A 144 7.20 4.97 -3.88
C ALA A 144 5.75 5.44 -4.06
N ILE A 145 5.19 6.12 -3.06
CA ILE A 145 3.82 6.65 -3.13
C ILE A 145 3.72 7.80 -4.13
N LEU A 146 4.67 8.74 -4.14
CA LEU A 146 4.68 9.85 -5.12
C LEU A 146 4.70 9.37 -6.57
N GLN A 147 5.40 8.26 -6.85
CA GLN A 147 5.41 7.65 -8.19
C GLN A 147 4.10 6.92 -8.51
N LEU A 148 3.34 6.48 -7.51
CA LEU A 148 2.06 5.79 -7.69
C LEU A 148 0.89 6.76 -7.94
N ILE A 149 0.92 7.96 -7.33
CA ILE A 149 -0.16 8.95 -7.45
C ILE A 149 -0.59 9.20 -8.91
N PRO A 150 0.31 9.53 -9.86
CA PRO A 150 -0.11 9.79 -11.24
C PRO A 150 -0.53 8.53 -11.99
N VAL A 151 -0.11 7.34 -11.55
CA VAL A 151 -0.42 6.06 -12.22
C VAL A 151 -1.84 5.60 -11.88
N LEU A 152 -2.27 5.78 -10.64
CA LEU A 152 -3.61 5.39 -10.17
C LEU A 152 -4.57 6.58 -10.03
N ASN A 153 -4.16 7.76 -10.48
CA ASN A 153 -4.91 9.02 -10.31
C ASN A 153 -5.39 9.20 -8.86
N ILE A 154 -4.50 8.96 -7.89
CA ILE A 154 -4.85 9.00 -6.46
C ILE A 154 -5.29 10.40 -6.07
N THR A 155 -6.54 10.53 -5.64
CA THR A 155 -7.16 11.80 -5.27
C THR A 155 -7.42 11.96 -3.79
N ASN A 156 -7.38 10.89 -2.98
CA ASN A 156 -7.50 10.97 -1.53
C ASN A 156 -6.48 10.04 -0.90
N LEU A 157 -5.45 10.62 -0.30
CA LEU A 157 -4.34 9.88 0.30
C LEU A 157 -4.12 10.33 1.74
N VAL A 158 -4.08 9.36 2.65
CA VAL A 158 -3.83 9.54 4.08
C VAL A 158 -2.45 8.99 4.43
N ILE A 159 -1.59 9.83 4.98
CA ILE A 159 -0.27 9.43 5.48
C ILE A 159 -0.09 9.91 6.91
N GLY A 160 0.32 9.01 7.80
CA GLY A 160 0.75 9.38 9.16
C GLY A 160 2.16 9.94 9.17
N THR A 161 2.38 11.03 9.89
CA THR A 161 3.72 11.58 10.14
C THR A 161 4.10 11.40 11.61
N LYS A 162 5.32 10.89 11.85
CA LYS A 162 5.89 10.76 13.19
C LYS A 162 6.86 11.92 13.38
N LYS A 163 6.51 12.91 14.20
CA LYS A 163 7.47 13.95 14.61
C LYS A 163 8.48 13.33 15.58
N PRO A 164 9.79 13.50 15.38
CA PRO A 164 10.78 13.04 16.35
C PRO A 164 10.63 13.84 17.65
N LEU A 165 10.19 13.14 18.71
CA LEU A 165 10.29 13.45 20.13
C LEU A 165 9.88 14.88 20.56
N SER A 166 8.59 15.08 20.93
CA SER A 166 8.14 15.95 22.04
C SER A 166 6.65 16.34 22.01
N THR A 167 5.89 15.99 20.98
CA THR A 167 4.45 16.34 20.95
C THR A 167 3.60 15.11 20.65
N LYS A 168 2.63 14.83 21.53
CA LYS A 168 1.64 13.75 21.43
C LYS A 168 0.63 13.99 20.30
N PHE A 169 1.09 14.41 19.13
CA PHE A 169 0.21 14.71 18.02
C PHE A 169 0.70 14.02 16.75
N GLY A 170 -0.16 13.21 16.15
CA GLY A 170 -0.01 12.72 14.79
C GLY A 170 -0.39 13.85 13.84
N ALA A 171 0.43 14.07 12.81
CA ALA A 171 0.00 14.90 11.69
C ALA A 171 -0.35 13.98 10.52
N PHE A 172 -1.56 14.16 9.99
CA PHE A 172 -2.07 13.47 8.82
C PHE A 172 -1.98 14.39 7.62
N ILE A 173 -1.42 13.86 6.54
CA ILE A 173 -1.40 14.56 5.26
C ILE A 173 -2.54 14.02 4.42
N PHE A 174 -3.38 14.94 3.94
CA PHE A 174 -4.44 14.71 2.97
C PHE A 174 -4.05 15.33 1.66
N PHE A 175 -3.94 14.52 0.62
CA PHE A 175 -3.82 15.03 -0.74
C PHE A 175 -5.16 14.95 -1.43
N ASN A 176 -5.68 16.09 -1.91
CA ASN A 176 -6.78 16.16 -2.86
C ASN A 176 -6.41 17.08 -4.05
N PRO A 177 -6.55 16.64 -5.31
CA PRO A 177 -6.10 17.43 -6.45
C PRO A 177 -6.92 18.70 -6.70
N PHE A 178 -8.16 18.77 -6.21
CA PHE A 178 -9.01 19.97 -6.34
C PHE A 178 -8.84 20.96 -5.18
N LEU A 179 -8.47 20.44 -4.02
CA LEU A 179 -8.53 21.12 -2.73
C LEU A 179 -7.11 21.41 -2.19
N GLY A 180 -6.09 20.66 -2.63
CA GLY A 180 -4.68 20.83 -2.27
C GLY A 180 -4.20 19.86 -1.20
N VAL A 181 -3.03 20.16 -0.61
CA VAL A 181 -2.45 19.40 0.52
C VAL A 181 -2.98 19.97 1.82
N TYR A 182 -3.65 19.14 2.62
CA TYR A 182 -4.12 19.52 3.95
C TYR A 182 -3.31 18.81 5.02
N PHE A 183 -3.02 19.55 6.09
CA PHE A 183 -2.42 19.02 7.30
C PHE A 183 -3.48 19.00 8.39
N LEU A 184 -3.78 17.82 8.90
CA LEU A 184 -4.61 17.67 10.09
C LEU A 184 -3.73 17.22 11.25
N GLN A 185 -3.56 18.10 12.25
CA GLN A 185 -2.85 17.77 13.46
C GLN A 185 -3.85 17.23 14.49
N ILE A 186 -3.63 16.00 14.94
CA ILE A 186 -4.55 15.30 15.85
C ILE A 186 -3.82 14.96 17.13
N PRO A 187 -4.38 15.26 18.31
CA PRO A 187 -3.86 14.74 19.57
C PRO A 187 -4.03 13.23 19.58
N ILE A 188 -2.92 12.50 19.70
CA ILE A 188 -2.92 11.05 19.96
C ILE A 188 -2.79 10.83 21.46
#